data_AF-A0A328YK37-F1
#
_entry.id   AF-A0A328YK37-F1
#
_cell.length_a   1.000
_cell.length_b   1.000
_cell.length_c   1.000
_cell.angle_alpha   90.00
_cell.angle_beta   90.00
_cell.angle_gamma   90.00
#
_symmetry.space_group_name_H-M   'P 1'
#
loop_
_entity.id
_entity.type
_entity.pdbx_description
1 polymer ?
#
loop_
_entity_poly.entity_id
_entity_poly.type
_entity_poly.pdbx_seq_one_letter_code
_entity_poly.pdbx_strand_id
1 'polypeptide(L)' 'MKINNKTIIYSYALGLFVLTYLFVSKLISGFKNKDYDYLRLAINLGLIIYIIIKVIKLGRLENDKKE' A
#
# COMPACT_ATOMS: atom_id res chain seq x y z
N MET A 1 -10.91 -14.75 17.31
CA MET A 1 -11.79 -13.60 17.01
C MET A 1 -11.89 -13.50 15.49
N LYS A 2 -13.08 -13.65 14.87
CA LYS A 2 -13.22 -13.49 13.41
C LYS A 2 -12.97 -12.03 13.06
N ILE A 3 -11.85 -11.73 12.43
CA ILE A 3 -11.55 -10.38 11.97
C ILE A 3 -12.53 -10.06 10.83
N ASN A 4 -13.27 -8.96 10.97
CA ASN A 4 -14.24 -8.54 9.96
C ASN A 4 -13.52 -8.07 8.70
N ASN A 5 -14.06 -8.36 7.51
CA ASN A 5 -13.45 -7.98 6.24
C ASN A 5 -13.25 -6.45 6.17
N LYS A 6 -14.21 -5.64 6.64
CA LYS A 6 -14.03 -4.18 6.78
C LYS A 6 -12.79 -3.81 7.56
N THR A 7 -12.57 -4.45 8.72
CA THR A 7 -11.39 -4.19 9.56
C THR A 7 -10.11 -4.50 8.81
N ILE A 8 -10.10 -5.58 8.01
CA ILE A 8 -8.97 -5.93 7.15
C ILE A 8 -8.76 -4.86 6.08
N ILE A 9 -9.80 -4.40 5.39
CA ILE A 9 -9.71 -3.31 4.38
C ILE A 9 -9.13 -2.04 5.00
N TYR A 10 -9.66 -1.60 6.14
CA TYR A 10 -9.17 -0.40 6.82
C TYR A 10 -7.72 -0.56 7.28
N SER A 11 -7.33 -1.73 7.78
CA SER A 11 -5.94 -2.00 8.16
C SER A 11 -4.99 -1.95 6.96
N TYR A 12 -5.40 -2.50 5.80
CA TYR A 12 -4.61 -2.40 4.58
C TYR A 12 -4.55 -0.97 4.04
N ALA A 13 -5.64 -0.20 4.12
CA ALA A 13 -5.65 1.19 3.69
C ALA A 13 -4.69 2.04 4.54
N LEU A 14 -4.68 1.83 5.85
CA LEU A 14 -3.79 2.53 6.77
C LEU A 14 -2.33 2.13 6.52
N GLY A 15 -2.06 0.83 6.32
CA GLY A 15 -0.74 0.34 5.92
C GLY A 15 -0.28 0.93 4.58
N LEU A 16 -1.18 1.04 3.60
CA LEU A 16 -0.89 1.64 2.30
C LEU A 16 -0.49 3.11 2.44
N PHE A 17 -1.18 3.85 3.30
CA PHE A 17 -0.89 5.26 3.56
C PHE A 17 0.52 5.45 4.14
N VAL A 18 0.89 4.62 5.12
CA VAL A 18 2.24 4.64 5.73
C VAL A 18 3.31 4.24 4.72
N LEU A 19 3.10 3.17 3.94
CA LEU A 19 4.04 2.73 2.90
C LEU A 19 4.25 3.81 1.83
N THR A 20 3.17 4.46 1.41
CA THR A 20 3.22 5.54 0.41
C THR A 20 3.98 6.74 0.97
N TYR A 21 3.74 7.13 2.23
CA TYR A 21 4.49 8.18 2.90
C TYR A 21 6.00 7.86 2.95
N LEU A 22 6.36 6.64 3.34
CA LEU A 22 7.76 6.21 3.39
C LEU A 22 8.42 6.20 2.01
N PHE A 23 7.69 5.78 0.98
CA PHE A 23 8.16 5.81 -0.39
C PHE A 23 8.45 7.24 -0.85
N VAL A 24 7.48 8.15 -0.67
CA VAL A 24 7.62 9.57 -1.03
C VAL A 24 8.75 10.24 -0.24
N SER A 25 8.87 9.96 1.06
CA SER A 25 9.95 10.49 1.90
C SER A 25 11.33 10.07 1.39
N LYS A 26 11.48 8.80 0.97
CA LYS A 26 12.72 8.30 0.35
C LYS A 26 12.97 8.91 -1.03
N LEU A 27 11.92 9.10 -1.83
CA LEU A 27 12.00 9.76 -3.13
C LEU A 27 12.52 11.20 -3.00
N ILE A 28 11.94 11.97 -2.07
CA ILE A 28 12.34 13.36 -1.79
C ILE A 28 13.77 13.41 -1.24
N SER A 29 14.11 12.50 -0.32
CA SER A 29 15.46 12.42 0.24
C SER A 29 16.50 12.07 -0.83
N GLY A 30 16.19 11.10 -1.70
CA GLY A 30 17.04 10.75 -2.84
C GLY A 30 17.19 11.89 -3.83
N PHE A 31 16.11 12.65 -4.08
CA PHE A 31 16.16 13.83 -4.93
C PHE A 31 17.04 14.94 -4.34
N LYS A 32 16.93 15.18 -3.05
CA LYS A 32 17.73 16.18 -2.33
C LYS A 32 19.21 15.82 -2.28
N ASN A 33 19.53 14.54 -2.04
CA ASN A 33 20.90 14.06 -1.86
C ASN A 33 21.57 13.62 -3.16
N LYS A 34 20.84 13.59 -4.29
CA LYS A 34 21.26 13.00 -5.58
C LYS A 34 21.71 11.54 -5.48
N ASP A 35 21.36 10.87 -4.40
CA ASP A 35 21.67 9.47 -4.14
C ASP A 35 20.38 8.67 -4.24
N TYR A 36 20.19 8.04 -5.40
CA TYR A 36 18.98 7.31 -5.72
C TYR A 36 19.25 5.82 -5.70
N ASP A 37 18.73 5.16 -4.68
CA ASP A 37 18.62 3.71 -4.66
C ASP A 37 17.37 3.30 -5.47
N TYR A 38 17.53 3.28 -6.80
CA TYR A 38 16.46 2.97 -7.75
C TYR A 38 15.88 1.56 -7.55
N LEU A 39 16.70 0.58 -7.16
CA LEU A 39 16.26 -0.78 -6.86
C LEU A 39 15.31 -0.80 -5.67
N ARG A 40 15.69 -0.12 -4.59
CA ARG A 40 14.86 -0.03 -3.38
C ARG A 40 13.57 0.76 -3.62
N LEU A 41 13.61 1.79 -4.46
CA LEU A 41 12.41 2.50 -4.90
C LEU A 41 11.48 1.60 -5.73
N ALA A 42 12.03 0.86 -6.70
CA ALA A 42 11.24 -0.07 -7.52
C ALA A 42 10.56 -1.16 -6.69
N ILE A 43 11.27 -1.75 -5.72
CA ILE A 43 10.70 -2.76 -4.80
C ILE A 43 9.58 -2.16 -3.95
N ASN A 44 9.79 -0.97 -3.37
CA ASN A 44 8.75 -0.29 -2.59
C ASN A 44 7.51 0.00 -3.44
N LEU A 45 7.70 0.46 -4.68
CA LEU A 45 6.60 0.72 -5.61
C LEU A 45 5.83 -0.56 -5.93
N GLY A 46 6.54 -1.67 -6.21
CA GLY A 46 5.93 -2.98 -6.43
C GLY A 46 5.10 -3.48 -5.24
N LEU A 47 5.62 -3.27 -4.02
CA LEU A 47 4.90 -3.58 -2.77
C LEU A 47 3.61 -2.75 -2.63
N ILE A 48 3.67 -1.45 -2.90
CA ILE A 48 2.49 -0.57 -2.86
C ILE A 48 1.44 -1.05 -3.86
N ILE A 49 1.83 -1.32 -5.10
CA ILE A 49 0.92 -1.80 -6.15
C ILE A 49 0.27 -3.14 -5.74
N TYR A 50 1.06 -4.07 -5.20
CA TYR A 50 0.54 -5.35 -4.73
C TYR A 50 -0.53 -5.19 -3.65
N ILE A 51 -0.28 -4.31 -2.67
CA ILE A 51 -1.24 -4.04 -1.60
C ILE A 51 -2.50 -3.39 -2.17
N ILE A 52 -2.38 -2.42 -3.09
CA ILE A 52 -3.55 -1.81 -3.78
C ILE A 52 -4.41 -2.89 -4.44
N ILE A 53 -3.82 -3.80 -5.20
CA ILE A 53 -4.56 -4.90 -5.87
C ILE A 53 -5.28 -5.77 -4.84
N LYS A 54 -4.63 -6.08 -3.71
CA LYS A 54 -5.27 -6.83 -2.62
C LYS A 54 -6.46 -6.07 -2.02
N VAL A 55 -6.32 -4.78 -1.75
CA VAL A 55 -7.40 -3.95 -1.20
C VAL A 55 -8.59 -3.91 -2.17
N ILE A 56 -8.34 -3.70 -3.46
CA ILE A 56 -9.40 -3.67 -4.48
C ILE A 56 -10.12 -5.02 -4.55
N LYS A 57 -9.37 -6.14 -4.57
CA LYS A 57 -9.98 -7.49 -4.58
C LYS A 57 -10.82 -7.73 -3.32
N LEU A 58 -10.31 -7.35 -2.15
CA LEU A 58 -11.04 -7.54 -0.88
C LEU A 58 -12.29 -6.66 -0.82
N GLY A 59 -12.20 -5.42 -1.28
CA GLY A 59 -13.33 -4.48 -1.37
C GLY A 59 -14.43 -4.97 -2.31
N ARG A 60 -14.07 -5.51 -3.47
CA ARG A 60 -15.03 -6.16 -4.39
C ARG A 60 -15.71 -7.35 -3.74
N LEU A 61 -14.95 -8.27 -3.13
CA LEU A 61 -15.49 -9.45 -2.42
C LEU A 61 -16.44 -9.08 -1.28
N GLU A 62 -16.17 -7.97 -0.59
CA GLU A 62 -17.04 -7.50 0.48
C GLU A 62 -18.30 -6.80 -0.03
N ASN A 63 -18.24 -6.19 -1.21
CA ASN A 63 -19.39 -5.57 -1.85
C ASN A 63 -20.31 -6.61 -2.50
N ASP A 64 -19.76 -7.61 -3.20
CA ASP A 64 -20.52 -8.73 -3.80
C ASP A 64 -21.24 -9.60 -2.74
N LYS A 65 -20.74 -9.62 -1.49
CA LYS A 65 -21.39 -10.34 -0.38
C LYS A 65 -22.61 -9.60 0.20
N LYS A 66 -22.81 -8.36 -0.18
CA LYS A 66 -23.89 -7.49 0.33
C LYS A 66 -25.02 -7.29 -0.68
N GLU A 67 -24.82 -7.65 -1.94
CA GLU A 67 -25.89 -7.91 -2.91
C GLU A 67 -26.46 -9.32 -2.72
#